data_AF-A0A414QEI0-F1
#
_entry.id   AF-A0A414QEI0-F1
#
_cell.length_a   1.000
_cell.length_b   1.000
_cell.length_c   1.000
_cell.angle_alpha   90.00
_cell.angle_beta   90.00
_cell.angle_gamma   90.00
#
_symmetry.space_group_name_H-M   'P 1'
#
loop_
_entity.id
_entity.type
_entity.pdbx_description
1 polymer ?
#
loop_
_entity_poly.entity_id
_entity_poly.type
_entity_poly.pdbx_seq_one_letter_code
_entity_poly.pdbx_strand_id
1 'polypeptide(L)'
;MCIAYQSGRKGGTYTNLDDGLNFSNKALEHMGESGRQVPVQTLQDAIRYGEAMPDPSGSSATMYYTTMYKNGKMYNLEVLYDEVTNMVYHFEYARKAMGNLPAIPK
;
A
#
# COMPACT_ATOMS: atom_id res chain seq x y z
N MET A 1 18.45 10.64 29.63
CA MET A 1 17.48 9.61 30.06
C MET A 1 16.64 9.25 28.85
N CYS A 2 16.89 8.08 28.28
CA CYS A 2 16.28 7.62 27.03
C CYS A 2 14.80 7.33 27.25
N ILE A 3 13.94 7.85 26.38
CA ILE A 3 12.56 7.39 26.28
C ILE A 3 12.57 6.26 25.25
N ALA A 4 12.47 5.03 25.73
CA ALA A 4 12.36 3.85 24.88
C ALA A 4 11.04 3.93 24.11
N TYR A 5 11.12 4.04 22.77
CA TYR A 5 9.99 3.74 21.89
C TYR A 5 9.73 2.24 21.99
N GLN A 6 8.88 1.84 22.93
CA GLN A 6 8.47 0.46 23.09
C GLN A 6 7.59 0.07 21.90
N SER A 7 8.24 -0.39 20.83
CA SER A 7 7.64 -1.15 19.73
C SER A 7 7.00 -2.42 20.32
N GLY A 8 5.76 -2.29 20.78
CA GLY A 8 4.89 -3.41 21.11
C GLY A 8 4.43 -4.13 19.84
N ARG A 9 5.32 -4.92 19.22
CA ARG A 9 4.94 -5.97 18.29
C ARG A 9 4.24 -7.07 19.08
N LYS A 10 2.91 -6.98 19.22
CA LYS A 10 2.08 -8.10 19.66
C LYS A 10 1.71 -8.92 18.43
N GLY A 11 2.11 -10.19 18.44
CA GLY A 11 1.87 -11.14 17.35
C GLY A 11 0.37 -11.41 17.16
N GLY A 12 -0.12 -11.02 15.98
CA GLY A 12 -1.44 -11.31 15.44
C GLY A 12 -1.53 -10.70 14.05
N THR A 13 -2.15 -11.39 13.10
CA THR A 13 -2.51 -10.80 11.81
C THR A 13 -3.65 -9.81 12.01
N TYR A 14 -3.58 -8.63 11.39
CA TYR A 14 -4.70 -7.69 11.41
C TYR A 14 -5.87 -8.31 10.65
N THR A 15 -7.05 -8.38 11.24
CA THR A 15 -8.24 -8.91 10.56
C THR A 15 -9.05 -7.80 9.89
N ASN A 16 -8.90 -6.55 10.33
CA ASN A 16 -9.61 -5.40 9.78
C ASN A 16 -8.65 -4.37 9.23
N LEU A 17 -9.11 -3.66 8.20
CA LEU A 17 -8.36 -2.60 7.56
C LEU A 17 -8.07 -1.43 8.50
N ASP A 18 -8.95 -1.11 9.45
CA ASP A 18 -8.77 0.00 10.40
C ASP A 18 -7.67 -0.25 11.43
N ASP A 19 -7.46 -1.51 11.82
CA ASP A 19 -6.50 -1.89 12.84
C ASP A 19 -5.06 -1.92 12.28
N GLY A 20 -4.93 -2.18 10.99
CA GLY A 20 -3.67 -2.27 10.29
C GLY A 20 -3.76 -3.12 9.03
N LEU A 21 -2.60 -3.39 8.42
CA LEU A 21 -2.48 -4.20 7.22
C LEU A 21 -1.46 -5.31 7.45
N ASN A 22 -1.77 -6.51 6.97
CA ASN A 22 -0.77 -7.56 6.80
C ASN A 22 0.00 -7.30 5.51
N PHE A 23 1.24 -7.77 5.44
CA PHE A 23 2.11 -7.55 4.29
C PHE A 23 2.78 -8.87 3.89
N SER A 24 2.84 -9.13 2.59
CA SER A 24 3.73 -10.17 2.06
C SER A 24 5.20 -9.81 2.35
N ASN A 25 6.09 -10.80 2.31
CA ASN A 25 7.53 -10.56 2.48
C ASN A 25 8.05 -9.52 1.49
N LYS A 26 7.59 -9.58 0.23
CA LYS A 26 7.98 -8.61 -0.82
C LYS A 26 7.46 -7.20 -0.52
N ALA A 27 6.24 -7.06 -0.03
CA ALA A 27 5.71 -5.76 0.37
C ALA A 27 6.47 -5.20 1.60
N LEU A 28 6.86 -6.06 2.55
CA LEU A 28 7.71 -5.67 3.68
C LEU A 28 9.09 -5.17 3.24
N GLU A 29 9.71 -5.82 2.25
CA GLU A 29 10.98 -5.36 1.67
C GLU A 29 10.83 -3.93 1.12
N HIS A 30 9.79 -3.65 0.34
CA HIS A 30 9.53 -2.31 -0.20
C HIS A 30 9.27 -1.27 0.90
N MET A 31 8.64 -1.66 2.01
CA MET A 31 8.44 -0.78 3.18
C MET A 31 9.75 -0.40 3.87
N GLY A 32 10.78 -1.25 3.78
CA GLY A 32 12.12 -0.99 4.30
C GLY A 32 12.98 -0.10 3.39
N GLU A 33 12.60 0.04 2.12
CA GLU A 33 13.30 0.88 1.14
C GLU A 33 12.79 2.32 1.20
N SER A 34 13.60 3.28 1.67
CA SER A 34 13.19 4.69 1.84
C SER A 34 12.60 5.34 0.57
N GLY A 35 13.13 4.95 -0.59
CA GLY A 35 12.66 5.37 -1.91
C GLY A 35 11.36 4.73 -2.37
N ARG A 36 10.81 3.75 -1.65
CA ARG A 36 9.62 2.99 -2.03
C ARG A 36 8.59 2.89 -0.92
N GLN A 37 8.97 3.17 0.32
CA GLN A 37 8.06 3.18 1.45
C GLN A 37 6.86 4.13 1.21
N VAL A 38 5.68 3.60 1.50
CA VAL A 38 4.39 4.29 1.55
C VAL A 38 3.84 4.17 2.97
N PRO A 39 3.36 5.24 3.62
CA PRO A 39 2.74 5.13 4.93
C PRO A 39 1.55 4.15 4.92
N VAL A 40 1.39 3.34 5.98
CA VAL A 40 0.28 2.38 6.11
C VAL A 40 -1.07 3.07 5.92
N GLN A 41 -1.25 4.27 6.47
CA GLN A 41 -2.46 5.07 6.28
C GLN A 41 -2.75 5.37 4.80
N THR A 42 -1.73 5.70 4.01
CA THR A 42 -1.90 5.95 2.57
C THR A 42 -2.31 4.68 1.82
N LEU A 43 -1.82 3.51 2.25
CA LEU A 43 -2.25 2.22 1.69
C LEU A 43 -3.71 1.91 2.09
N GLN A 44 -4.09 2.16 3.34
CA GLN A 44 -5.48 2.02 3.80
C GLN A 44 -6.43 2.95 3.03
N ASP A 45 -6.03 4.21 2.82
CA ASP A 45 -6.82 5.18 2.07
C ASP A 45 -6.95 4.79 0.59
N ALA A 46 -5.89 4.23 -0.01
CA ALA A 46 -5.94 3.69 -1.36
C ALA A 46 -6.94 2.52 -1.47
N ILE A 47 -6.96 1.61 -0.48
CA ILE A 47 -7.90 0.48 -0.45
C ILE A 47 -9.35 0.97 -0.22
N ARG A 48 -9.56 2.03 0.58
CA ARG A 48 -10.91 2.55 0.89
C ARG A 48 -11.52 3.38 -0.24
N TYR A 49 -10.71 4.21 -0.89
CA TYR A 49 -11.20 5.27 -1.76
C TYR A 49 -10.62 5.21 -3.18
N GLY A 50 -9.65 4.34 -3.42
CA GLY A 50 -9.08 4.13 -4.73
C GLY A 50 -10.04 3.40 -5.67
N GLU A 51 -9.71 3.45 -6.94
CA GLU A 51 -10.44 2.76 -8.00
C GLU A 51 -10.05 1.28 -7.98
N ALA A 52 -11.03 0.43 -7.64
CA ALA A 52 -10.86 -1.02 -7.59
C ALA A 52 -10.96 -1.63 -8.98
N MET A 53 -9.97 -2.44 -9.33
CA MET A 53 -9.93 -3.22 -10.57
C MET A 53 -9.55 -4.69 -10.26
N PRO A 54 -10.03 -5.66 -11.06
CA PRO A 54 -9.58 -7.04 -10.94
C PRO A 54 -8.06 -7.14 -11.09
N ASP A 55 -7.42 -7.99 -10.29
CA ASP A 55 -5.99 -8.26 -10.43
C ASP A 55 -5.67 -8.79 -11.85
N PRO A 56 -4.79 -8.11 -12.62
CA PRO A 56 -4.39 -8.56 -13.95
C PRO A 56 -3.81 -9.98 -13.98
N SER A 57 -3.26 -10.47 -12.86
CA SER A 57 -2.72 -11.82 -12.76
C SER A 57 -3.77 -12.92 -12.50
N GLY A 58 -5.03 -12.53 -12.26
CA GLY A 58 -6.17 -13.44 -12.09
C GLY A 58 -6.29 -14.04 -10.69
N SER A 59 -5.63 -13.47 -9.68
CA SER A 59 -5.84 -13.88 -8.28
C SER A 59 -7.18 -13.38 -7.73
N SER A 60 -7.52 -13.78 -6.51
CA SER A 60 -8.68 -13.25 -5.77
C SER A 60 -8.44 -11.86 -5.18
N ALA A 61 -7.22 -11.32 -5.28
CA ALA A 61 -6.90 -10.00 -4.79
C ALA A 61 -7.47 -8.91 -5.71
N THR A 62 -7.66 -7.72 -5.14
CA THR A 62 -8.13 -6.54 -5.87
C THR A 62 -7.00 -5.53 -5.98
N MET A 63 -6.83 -4.95 -7.17
CA MET A 63 -5.87 -3.89 -7.41
C MET A 63 -6.57 -2.54 -7.24
N TYR A 64 -6.05 -1.70 -6.35
CA TYR A 64 -6.56 -0.36 -6.10
C TYR A 64 -5.62 0.68 -6.68
N TYR A 65 -6.17 1.61 -7.45
CA TYR A 65 -5.43 2.72 -8.04
C TYR A 65 -5.87 4.04 -7.44
N THR A 66 -4.91 4.88 -7.07
CA THR A 66 -5.18 6.25 -6.63
C THR A 66 -3.97 7.15 -6.92
N THR A 67 -4.09 8.43 -6.62
CA THR A 67 -2.97 9.36 -6.61
C THR A 67 -2.53 9.66 -5.19
N MET A 68 -1.22 9.82 -4.98
CA MET A 68 -0.64 10.23 -3.71
C MET A 68 0.33 11.41 -3.91
N TYR A 69 0.57 12.15 -2.83
CA TYR A 69 1.60 13.19 -2.80
C TYR A 69 2.77 12.78 -1.91
N LYS A 70 3.99 12.90 -2.42
CA LYS A 70 5.23 12.72 -1.66
C LYS A 70 6.16 13.89 -1.94
N ASN A 71 6.54 14.63 -0.90
CA ASN A 71 7.41 15.82 -1.01
C ASN A 71 6.91 16.84 -2.06
N GLY A 72 5.61 17.12 -2.07
CA GLY A 72 4.97 18.07 -3.01
C GLY A 72 4.84 17.56 -4.45
N LYS A 73 5.26 16.32 -4.74
CA LYS A 73 5.14 15.71 -6.06
C LYS A 73 4.00 14.70 -6.06
N MET A 74 3.15 14.77 -7.07
CA MET A 74 2.08 13.80 -7.31
C MET A 74 2.66 12.53 -7.96
N TYR A 75 2.14 11.37 -7.54
CA TYR A 75 2.44 10.04 -8.06
C TYR A 75 1.14 9.24 -8.17
N ASN A 76 1.09 8.34 -9.15
CA ASN A 76 0.11 7.25 -9.13
C ASN A 76 0.58 6.21 -8.12
N LEU A 77 -0.37 5.59 -7.43
CA LEU A 77 -0.16 4.54 -6.44
C LEU A 77 -1.07 3.36 -6.82
N GLU A 78 -0.47 2.17 -6.92
CA GLU A 78 -1.18 0.90 -7.03
C GLU A 78 -0.98 0.07 -5.75
N VAL A 79 -2.04 -0.60 -5.30
CA VAL A 79 -2.03 -1.48 -4.12
C VAL A 79 -2.80 -2.76 -4.45
N LEU A 80 -2.10 -3.90 -4.44
CA LEU A 80 -2.72 -5.21 -4.57
C LEU A 80 -3.07 -5.75 -3.18
N TYR A 81 -4.36 -5.91 -2.92
CA TYR A 81 -4.90 -6.22 -1.60
C TYR A 81 -5.83 -7.44 -1.64
N ASP A 82 -5.61 -8.37 -0.73
CA ASP A 82 -6.52 -9.48 -0.43
C ASP A 82 -7.35 -9.16 0.81
N GLU A 83 -8.66 -9.04 0.63
CA GLU A 83 -9.60 -8.69 1.69
C GLU A 83 -9.77 -9.82 2.71
N VAL A 84 -9.70 -11.08 2.26
CA VAL A 84 -9.92 -12.26 3.12
C VAL A 84 -8.86 -12.35 4.22
N THR A 85 -7.59 -12.10 3.87
CA THR A 85 -6.47 -12.13 4.82
C THR A 85 -6.00 -10.75 5.26
N ASN A 86 -6.69 -9.69 4.82
CA ASN A 86 -6.31 -8.29 5.03
C ASN A 86 -4.82 -8.04 4.69
N MET A 87 -4.37 -8.60 3.56
CA MET A 87 -2.96 -8.65 3.18
C MET A 87 -2.68 -7.83 1.93
N VAL A 88 -1.68 -6.94 2.03
CA VAL A 88 -1.09 -6.28 0.88
C VAL A 88 -0.02 -7.19 0.27
N TYR A 89 -0.27 -7.68 -0.93
CA TYR A 89 0.69 -8.49 -1.67
C TYR A 89 1.75 -7.65 -2.37
N HIS A 90 1.36 -6.50 -2.91
CA HIS A 90 2.22 -5.60 -3.66
C HIS A 90 1.73 -4.17 -3.57
N PHE A 91 2.66 -3.23 -3.64
CA PHE A 91 2.36 -1.82 -3.89
C PHE A 91 3.51 -1.18 -4.65
N GLU A 92 3.19 -0.19 -5.47
CA GLU A 92 4.16 0.64 -6.18
C GLU A 92 3.59 2.05 -6.32
N TYR A 93 4.45 3.06 -6.21
CA TYR A 93 4.11 4.41 -6.65
C TYR A 93 5.11 4.90 -7.69
N ALA A 94 4.61 5.55 -8.73
CA ALA A 94 5.45 6.12 -9.77
C ALA A 94 4.67 7.18 -10.58
N ARG A 95 5.36 7.82 -11.53
CA ARG A 95 4.74 8.78 -12.46
C ARG A 95 4.28 8.12 -13.78
N LYS A 96 4.46 6.81 -13.94
CA LYS A 96 3.96 6.05 -15.10
C LYS A 96 2.44 5.90 -15.02
N ALA A 97 1.82 5.58 -16.15
CA ALA A 97 0.42 5.16 -16.16
C ALA A 97 0.27 3.86 -15.34
N MET A 98 -0.80 3.76 -14.56
CA MET A 98 -1.10 2.63 -13.66
C MET A 98 -2.61 2.37 -13.70
N GLY A 99 -3.00 1.16 -14.12
CA GLY A 99 -4.42 0.84 -14.33
C GLY A 99 -5.05 1.80 -15.33
N ASN A 100 -6.08 2.50 -14.89
CA ASN A 100 -6.78 3.55 -15.64
C ASN A 100 -6.21 4.97 -15.41
N LEU A 101 -5.25 5.15 -14.51
CA LEU A 101 -4.62 6.44 -14.25
C LEU A 101 -3.59 6.78 -15.34
N PRO A 102 -3.64 7.99 -15.93
CA PRO A 102 -2.67 8.40 -16.93
C PRO A 102 -1.29 8.65 -16.30
N ALA A 103 -0.23 8.68 -17.12
CA ALA A 103 1.09 9.07 -16.67
C ALA A 103 1.11 10.54 -16.20
N ILE A 104 1.80 10.81 -15.08
CA ILE A 104 1.95 12.15 -14.51
C ILE A 104 3.23 12.80 -15.10
N PRO A 105 3.11 13.99 -15.74
CA PRO A 105 4.26 14.73 -16.26
C PRO A 105 5.31 15.08 -15.18
N LYS A 106 6.55 15.34 -15.62
CA LYS A 106 7.67 15.57 -14.71
C LYS A 106 7.65 16.93 -14.03
#